data_AF-A0A7C5FXC9-F1
#
_entry.id   AF-A0A7C5FXC9-F1
#
_cell.length_a   1.000
_cell.length_b   1.000
_cell.length_c   1.000
_cell.angle_alpha   90.00
_cell.angle_beta   90.00
_cell.angle_gamma   90.00
#
_symmetry.space_group_name_H-M   'P 1'
#
loop_
_entity.id
_entity.type
_entity.pdbx_description
1 polymer ?
#
loop_
_entity_poly.entity_id
_entity_poly.type
_entity_poly.pdbx_seq_one_letter_code
_entity_poly.pdbx_strand_id
1 'polypeptide(L)'
;MLTSDYFDAISARIRKVRRREGENIRHIAEICAHAIEVGGVVHIHDTGHMLNSELIHRAGGLAGLTPFTFGMNVHNPNAFRESHPDAPNATAETVALALKKSNVRPGDVMFIGSVSGKSEQVVELAIQAREMGVTTVAITSLAYSKELESQHPSGKKLYEVTELVLDNHAPYGDAMLTVEGMDVPICPASGIAAACIMWAVCAGIVEYLLANGIQPTVFKSVNAPGGPEDVKARGERYKEKGY
;
A
#
# COMPACT_ATOMS: atom_id res chain seq x y z
N MET A 1 20.45 -20.82 15.01
CA MET A 1 19.61 -20.44 16.18
C MET A 1 18.50 -19.60 15.60
N LEU A 2 17.23 -19.91 15.83
CA LEU A 2 16.11 -19.31 15.09
C LEU A 2 16.14 -17.77 15.05
N THR A 3 16.61 -17.12 16.12
CA THR A 3 16.78 -15.66 16.17
C THR A 3 17.81 -15.14 15.15
N SER A 4 18.98 -15.79 15.04
CA SER A 4 19.98 -15.46 14.00
C SER A 4 19.45 -15.78 12.61
N ASP A 5 18.82 -16.95 12.46
CA ASP A 5 18.31 -17.43 11.19
C ASP A 5 17.23 -16.47 10.65
N TYR A 6 16.43 -15.87 11.53
CA TYR A 6 15.48 -14.80 11.19
C TYR A 6 16.18 -13.55 10.61
N PHE A 7 17.20 -13.02 11.32
CA PHE A 7 17.91 -11.83 10.86
C PHE A 7 18.60 -12.06 9.51
N ASP A 8 19.15 -13.24 9.30
CA ASP A 8 19.76 -13.62 8.03
C ASP A 8 18.71 -13.72 6.92
N ALA A 9 17.56 -14.35 7.19
CA ALA A 9 16.46 -14.50 6.23
C ALA A 9 15.87 -13.15 5.82
N ILE A 10 15.54 -12.27 6.77
CA ILE A 10 14.97 -10.96 6.45
C ILE A 10 15.99 -10.04 5.76
N SER A 11 17.26 -10.10 6.17
CA SER A 11 18.34 -9.35 5.50
C SER A 11 18.53 -9.81 4.06
N ALA A 12 18.51 -11.12 3.80
CA ALA A 12 18.57 -11.67 2.46
C ALA A 12 17.37 -11.21 1.61
N ARG A 13 16.17 -11.14 2.21
CA ARG A 13 14.96 -10.63 1.54
C ARG A 13 15.12 -9.17 1.13
N ILE A 14 15.54 -8.29 2.05
CA ILE A 14 15.73 -6.86 1.77
C ILE A 14 16.79 -6.66 0.68
N ARG A 15 17.89 -7.43 0.71
CA ARG A 15 18.89 -7.41 -0.38
C ARG A 15 18.30 -7.85 -1.71
N LYS A 16 17.42 -8.85 -1.72
CA LYS A 16 16.72 -9.30 -2.93
C LYS A 16 15.81 -8.21 -3.49
N VAL A 17 15.01 -7.57 -2.65
CA VAL A 17 14.17 -6.41 -3.00
C VAL A 17 15.01 -5.32 -3.63
N ARG A 18 16.07 -4.84 -2.94
CA ARG A 18 16.95 -3.80 -3.47
C ARG A 18 17.52 -4.14 -4.86
N ARG A 19 17.94 -5.39 -5.06
CA ARG A 19 18.54 -5.84 -6.33
C ARG A 19 17.52 -6.01 -7.45
N ARG A 20 16.32 -6.50 -7.17
CA ARG A 20 15.31 -6.86 -8.19
C ARG A 20 14.32 -5.74 -8.46
N GLU A 21 13.97 -4.97 -7.44
CA GLU A 21 12.96 -3.91 -7.53
C GLU A 21 13.58 -2.51 -7.52
N GLY A 22 14.90 -2.36 -7.35
CA GLY A 22 15.53 -1.05 -7.17
C GLY A 22 15.28 -0.06 -8.32
N GLU A 23 15.27 -0.53 -9.56
CA GLU A 23 14.94 0.30 -10.73
C GLU A 23 13.45 0.65 -10.77
N ASN A 24 12.57 -0.33 -10.52
CA ASN A 24 11.13 -0.11 -10.44
C ASN A 24 10.76 0.87 -9.32
N ILE A 25 11.40 0.76 -8.15
CA ILE A 25 11.20 1.67 -7.01
C ILE A 25 11.56 3.10 -7.41
N ARG A 26 12.70 3.31 -8.09
CA ARG A 26 13.09 4.65 -8.57
C ARG A 26 12.09 5.20 -9.58
N HIS A 27 11.71 4.39 -10.57
CA HIS A 27 10.75 4.79 -11.58
C HIS A 27 9.38 5.15 -10.98
N ILE A 28 8.88 4.33 -10.05
CA ILE A 28 7.62 4.60 -9.34
C ILE A 28 7.73 5.83 -8.45
N ALA A 29 8.88 6.06 -7.81
CA ALA A 29 9.12 7.25 -7.01
C ALA A 29 9.10 8.53 -7.86
N GLU A 30 9.65 8.50 -9.08
CA GLU A 30 9.56 9.61 -10.05
C GLU A 30 8.11 9.89 -10.45
N ILE A 31 7.31 8.86 -10.73
CA ILE A 31 5.87 8.99 -11.03
C ILE A 31 5.13 9.64 -9.85
N CYS A 32 5.39 9.15 -8.63
CA CYS A 32 4.78 9.70 -7.41
C CYS A 32 5.19 11.16 -7.19
N ALA A 33 6.46 11.48 -7.39
CA ALA A 33 6.97 12.83 -7.22
C ALA A 33 6.39 13.80 -8.24
N HIS A 34 6.24 13.37 -9.50
CA HIS A 34 5.59 14.16 -10.53
C HIS A 34 4.11 14.40 -10.20
N ALA A 35 3.38 13.38 -9.73
CA ALA A 35 2.00 13.55 -9.28
C ALA A 35 1.90 14.60 -8.17
N ILE A 36 2.77 14.51 -7.16
CA ILE A 36 2.84 15.49 -6.06
C ILE A 36 3.18 16.91 -6.57
N GLU A 37 4.14 17.03 -7.49
CA GLU A 37 4.55 18.31 -8.09
C GLU A 37 3.39 19.03 -8.78
N VAL A 38 2.51 18.30 -9.46
CA VAL A 38 1.33 18.87 -10.16
C VAL A 38 0.07 18.92 -9.28
N GLY A 39 0.19 18.69 -7.97
CA GLY A 39 -0.89 18.81 -6.99
C GLY A 39 -1.77 17.57 -6.82
N GLY A 40 -1.31 16.40 -7.29
CA GLY A 40 -1.89 15.10 -7.02
C GLY A 40 -1.46 14.50 -5.67
N VAL A 41 -2.05 13.36 -5.33
CA VAL A 41 -1.86 12.67 -4.03
C VAL A 41 -1.41 11.23 -4.24
N VAL A 42 -0.61 10.71 -3.31
CA VAL A 42 -0.26 9.29 -3.23
C VAL A 42 -1.14 8.60 -2.19
N HIS A 43 -2.07 7.78 -2.66
CA HIS A 43 -3.01 7.03 -1.84
C HIS A 43 -2.46 5.65 -1.48
N ILE A 44 -2.64 5.23 -0.23
CA ILE A 44 -2.25 3.89 0.25
C ILE A 44 -3.49 3.12 0.68
N HIS A 45 -3.80 2.04 -0.03
CA HIS A 45 -4.77 1.04 0.41
C HIS A 45 -4.01 -0.21 0.87
N ASP A 46 -4.20 -0.63 2.12
CA ASP A 46 -3.57 -1.81 2.70
C ASP A 46 -4.62 -2.73 3.29
N THR A 47 -4.59 -4.02 2.92
CA THR A 47 -5.53 -5.03 3.42
C THR A 47 -5.13 -5.67 4.76
N GLY A 48 -4.10 -5.18 5.45
CA GLY A 48 -4.02 -5.38 6.90
C GLY A 48 -2.74 -5.96 7.46
N HIS A 49 -1.57 -5.66 6.89
CA HIS A 49 -0.31 -6.02 7.55
C HIS A 49 0.34 -4.88 8.32
N MET A 50 0.59 -3.72 7.70
CA MET A 50 1.13 -2.56 8.43
C MET A 50 1.31 -1.28 7.61
N LEU A 51 1.17 -1.27 6.28
CA LEU A 51 1.59 -0.14 5.45
C LEU A 51 0.91 1.17 5.84
N ASN A 52 -0.41 1.13 6.12
CA ASN A 52 -1.13 2.30 6.60
C ASN A 52 -0.59 2.81 7.93
N SER A 53 -0.34 1.92 8.89
CA SER A 53 0.18 2.28 10.22
C SER A 53 1.66 2.70 10.19
N GLU A 54 2.42 2.21 9.22
CA GLU A 54 3.86 2.45 9.12
C GLU A 54 4.18 3.75 8.40
N LEU A 55 3.41 4.13 7.38
CA LEU A 55 3.71 5.28 6.51
C LEU A 55 2.98 6.56 6.92
N ILE A 56 1.78 6.44 7.49
CA ILE A 56 0.90 7.58 7.71
C ILE A 56 1.16 8.20 9.08
N HIS A 57 1.21 9.55 9.13
CA HIS A 57 1.39 10.33 10.36
C HIS A 57 2.62 9.94 11.21
N ARG A 58 3.70 9.51 10.55
CA ARG A 58 4.97 9.12 11.19
C ARG A 58 6.01 10.25 11.13
N ALA A 59 6.84 10.34 12.17
CA ALA A 59 8.04 11.17 12.12
C ALA A 59 8.96 10.69 10.98
N GLY A 60 9.46 11.62 10.17
CA GLY A 60 10.17 11.33 8.93
C GLY A 60 9.26 10.96 7.75
N GLY A 61 7.95 10.89 7.95
CA GLY A 61 6.96 10.60 6.91
C GLY A 61 6.61 11.82 6.08
N LEU A 62 6.36 11.58 4.79
CA LEU A 62 5.84 12.57 3.84
C LEU A 62 4.36 12.86 4.12
N ALA A 63 3.97 14.14 4.12
CA ALA A 63 2.57 14.52 4.26
C ALA A 63 1.71 14.18 3.03
N GLY A 64 2.33 14.06 1.85
CA GLY A 64 1.67 13.69 0.59
C GLY A 64 1.20 12.24 0.49
N LEU A 65 1.42 11.41 1.52
CA LEU A 65 0.85 10.07 1.62
C LEU A 65 -0.47 10.12 2.37
N THR A 66 -1.53 9.59 1.77
CA THR A 66 -2.88 9.57 2.36
C THR A 66 -3.43 8.14 2.40
N PRO A 67 -3.98 7.67 3.52
CA PRO A 67 -4.64 6.37 3.54
C PRO A 67 -5.95 6.42 2.74
N PHE A 68 -6.17 5.42 1.90
CA PHE A 68 -7.46 5.15 1.26
C PHE A 68 -8.10 3.94 1.94
N THR A 69 -9.02 4.21 2.87
CA THR A 69 -9.75 3.19 3.62
C THR A 69 -11.24 3.36 3.43
N PHE A 70 -11.95 2.26 3.21
CA PHE A 70 -13.39 2.25 3.11
C PHE A 70 -13.93 0.95 3.69
N GLY A 71 -15.16 1.00 4.17
CA GLY A 71 -15.88 -0.14 4.70
C GLY A 71 -17.36 0.21 4.83
N MET A 72 -18.20 -0.81 4.76
CA MET A 72 -19.63 -0.68 4.98
C MET A 72 -20.01 -1.55 6.18
N ASN A 73 -20.61 -0.94 7.20
CA ASN A 73 -21.15 -1.66 8.33
C ASN A 73 -22.67 -1.60 8.27
N VAL A 74 -23.31 -2.76 8.12
CA VAL A 74 -24.76 -2.88 8.13
C VAL A 74 -25.14 -3.77 9.31
N HIS A 75 -25.83 -3.20 10.31
CA HIS A 75 -26.39 -3.96 11.41
C HIS A 75 -27.90 -4.07 11.23
N ASN A 76 -28.39 -5.26 10.84
CA ASN A 76 -29.80 -5.52 10.61
C ASN A 76 -30.25 -6.77 11.40
N PRO A 77 -30.58 -6.62 12.70
CA PRO A 77 -30.85 -7.75 13.60
C PRO A 77 -32.27 -8.34 13.44
N ASN A 78 -32.89 -8.22 12.27
CA ASN A 78 -34.25 -8.67 12.05
C ASN A 78 -34.35 -10.20 12.17
N ALA A 79 -34.99 -10.69 13.24
CA ALA A 79 -35.13 -12.12 13.50
C ALA A 79 -36.29 -12.79 12.72
N PHE A 80 -37.12 -12.02 12.03
CA PHE A 80 -38.30 -12.51 11.31
C PHE A 80 -38.04 -12.80 9.82
N ARG A 81 -37.04 -12.15 9.22
CA ARG A 81 -36.68 -12.33 7.80
C ARG A 81 -35.28 -12.91 7.67
N GLU A 82 -35.14 -13.90 6.81
CA GLU A 82 -33.82 -14.41 6.40
C GLU A 82 -33.00 -13.29 5.75
N SER A 83 -31.68 -13.39 5.89
CA SER A 83 -30.75 -12.50 5.18
C SER A 83 -30.97 -12.63 3.68
N HIS A 84 -31.00 -11.50 2.97
CA HIS A 84 -30.95 -11.53 1.52
C HIS A 84 -29.65 -12.22 1.08
N PRO A 85 -29.70 -13.23 0.19
CA PRO A 85 -28.49 -13.84 -0.36
C PRO A 85 -27.66 -12.78 -1.09
N ASP A 86 -26.33 -13.00 -1.15
CA ASP A 86 -25.34 -12.06 -1.67
C ASP A 86 -25.81 -11.37 -2.95
N ALA A 87 -25.87 -10.03 -2.92
CA ALA A 87 -26.19 -9.25 -4.09
C ALA A 87 -25.03 -9.37 -5.08
N PRO A 88 -25.27 -9.86 -6.32
CA PRO A 88 -24.27 -9.82 -7.37
C PRO A 88 -23.75 -8.39 -7.50
N ASN A 89 -22.43 -8.21 -7.57
CA ASN A 89 -21.74 -6.92 -7.70
C ASN A 89 -21.66 -6.03 -6.44
N ALA A 90 -22.00 -6.52 -5.24
CA ALA A 90 -21.91 -5.71 -4.02
C ALA A 90 -20.50 -5.13 -3.78
N THR A 91 -19.44 -5.89 -4.08
CA THR A 91 -18.06 -5.42 -4.00
C THR A 91 -17.79 -4.27 -4.97
N ALA A 92 -18.17 -4.44 -6.24
CA ALA A 92 -18.02 -3.42 -7.28
C ALA A 92 -18.76 -2.12 -6.94
N GLU A 93 -20.01 -2.21 -6.46
CA GLU A 93 -20.80 -1.06 -6.05
C GLU A 93 -20.19 -0.34 -4.83
N THR A 94 -19.68 -1.11 -3.86
CA THR A 94 -19.04 -0.56 -2.65
C THR A 94 -17.75 0.17 -3.00
N VAL A 95 -16.91 -0.41 -3.86
CA VAL A 95 -15.68 0.22 -4.36
C VAL A 95 -16.01 1.50 -5.14
N ALA A 96 -16.98 1.45 -6.05
CA ALA A 96 -17.41 2.60 -6.84
C ALA A 96 -17.91 3.74 -5.95
N LEU A 97 -18.71 3.42 -4.94
CA LEU A 97 -19.19 4.39 -3.97
C LEU A 97 -18.04 4.99 -3.15
N ALA A 98 -17.09 4.18 -2.70
CA ALA A 98 -15.93 4.63 -1.95
C ALA A 98 -15.06 5.60 -2.75
N LEU A 99 -14.71 5.25 -3.98
CA LEU A 99 -13.95 6.13 -4.89
C LEU A 99 -14.72 7.43 -5.16
N LYS A 100 -16.02 7.36 -5.48
CA LYS A 100 -16.88 8.53 -5.73
C LYS A 100 -17.03 9.45 -4.52
N LYS A 101 -16.97 8.92 -3.30
CA LYS A 101 -17.07 9.70 -2.05
C LYS A 101 -15.72 10.17 -1.51
N SER A 102 -14.63 9.70 -2.09
CA SER A 102 -13.27 10.11 -1.72
C SER A 102 -12.84 11.39 -2.45
N ASN A 103 -11.63 11.85 -2.15
CA ASN A 103 -10.96 12.92 -2.87
C ASN A 103 -9.97 12.42 -3.93
N VAL A 104 -10.01 11.12 -4.28
CA VAL A 104 -9.17 10.54 -5.35
C VAL A 104 -9.54 11.17 -6.69
N ARG A 105 -8.54 11.53 -7.48
CA ARG A 105 -8.69 12.22 -8.78
C ARG A 105 -7.84 11.56 -9.88
N PRO A 106 -8.20 11.77 -11.16
CA PRO A 106 -7.30 11.42 -12.26
C PRO A 106 -5.94 12.10 -12.08
N GLY A 107 -4.85 11.38 -12.35
CA GLY A 107 -3.47 11.84 -12.14
C GLY A 107 -2.90 11.56 -10.75
N ASP A 108 -3.71 11.09 -9.79
CA ASP A 108 -3.21 10.56 -8.52
C ASP A 108 -2.51 9.21 -8.71
N VAL A 109 -1.75 8.78 -7.69
CA VAL A 109 -1.16 7.44 -7.61
C VAL A 109 -1.80 6.67 -6.47
N MET A 110 -2.16 5.40 -6.67
CA MET A 110 -2.69 4.53 -5.62
C MET A 110 -1.87 3.25 -5.49
N PHE A 111 -1.23 3.10 -4.33
CA PHE A 111 -0.64 1.83 -3.91
C PHE A 111 -1.70 0.94 -3.30
N ILE A 112 -1.75 -0.32 -3.74
CA ILE A 112 -2.66 -1.35 -3.24
C ILE A 112 -1.81 -2.50 -2.71
N GLY A 113 -1.76 -2.62 -1.38
CA GLY A 113 -1.03 -3.64 -0.66
C GLY A 113 -1.89 -4.87 -0.41
N SER A 114 -1.50 -6.01 -1.00
CA SER A 114 -2.11 -7.32 -0.74
C SER A 114 -1.12 -8.44 -1.06
N VAL A 115 -0.75 -9.25 -0.06
CA VAL A 115 0.26 -10.30 -0.24
C VAL A 115 -0.19 -11.35 -1.26
N SER A 116 -1.46 -11.77 -1.20
CA SER A 116 -2.04 -12.73 -2.15
C SER A 116 -2.57 -12.06 -3.40
N GLY A 117 -3.08 -10.82 -3.32
CA GLY A 117 -3.68 -10.09 -4.44
C GLY A 117 -4.91 -10.78 -5.04
N LYS A 118 -5.53 -11.75 -4.35
CA LYS A 118 -6.60 -12.58 -4.91
C LYS A 118 -8.02 -12.11 -4.60
N SER A 119 -8.18 -11.25 -3.59
CA SER A 119 -9.52 -10.86 -3.11
C SER A 119 -10.23 -9.99 -4.14
N GLU A 120 -11.54 -10.19 -4.27
CA GLU A 120 -12.37 -9.42 -5.19
C GLU A 120 -12.22 -7.91 -4.96
N GLN A 121 -12.24 -7.46 -3.70
CA GLN A 121 -12.15 -6.04 -3.33
C GLN A 121 -10.89 -5.34 -3.85
N VAL A 122 -9.72 -5.97 -3.76
CA VAL A 122 -8.46 -5.31 -4.21
C VAL A 122 -8.34 -5.30 -5.72
N VAL A 123 -8.83 -6.34 -6.39
CA VAL A 123 -8.83 -6.43 -7.85
C VAL A 123 -9.81 -5.39 -8.41
N GLU A 124 -11.00 -5.30 -7.84
CA GLU A 124 -12.03 -4.34 -8.23
C GLU A 124 -11.56 -2.89 -7.99
N LEU A 125 -10.94 -2.60 -6.84
CA LEU A 125 -10.34 -1.29 -6.55
C LEU A 125 -9.30 -0.90 -7.60
N ALA A 126 -8.39 -1.81 -7.97
CA ALA A 126 -7.36 -1.54 -8.96
C ALA A 126 -7.95 -1.26 -10.35
N ILE A 127 -8.96 -2.02 -10.77
CA ILE A 127 -9.64 -1.83 -12.06
C ILE A 127 -10.31 -0.45 -12.09
N GLN A 128 -11.17 -0.16 -11.11
CA GLN A 128 -11.93 1.08 -11.11
C GLN A 128 -11.06 2.33 -10.91
N ALA A 129 -10.02 2.26 -10.06
CA ALA A 129 -9.08 3.37 -9.91
C ALA A 129 -8.36 3.67 -11.22
N ARG A 130 -7.92 2.63 -11.96
CA ARG A 130 -7.28 2.82 -13.26
C ARG A 130 -8.23 3.40 -14.30
N GLU A 131 -9.48 2.97 -14.32
CA GLU A 131 -10.53 3.55 -15.19
C GLU A 131 -10.81 5.03 -14.88
N MET A 132 -10.61 5.46 -13.63
CA MET A 132 -10.66 6.87 -13.22
C MET A 132 -9.41 7.67 -13.61
N GLY A 133 -8.40 7.06 -14.24
CA GLY A 133 -7.15 7.73 -14.59
C GLY A 133 -6.15 7.86 -13.43
N VAL A 134 -6.26 7.00 -12.41
CA VAL A 134 -5.29 6.88 -11.32
C VAL A 134 -4.22 5.87 -11.71
N THR A 135 -2.94 6.20 -11.53
CA THR A 135 -1.86 5.22 -11.70
C THR A 135 -1.87 4.25 -10.54
N THR A 136 -1.98 2.95 -10.84
CA THR A 136 -2.13 1.91 -9.80
C THR A 136 -0.85 1.09 -9.64
N VAL A 137 -0.42 0.92 -8.39
CA VAL A 137 0.78 0.17 -8.03
C VAL A 137 0.42 -0.97 -7.07
N ALA A 138 0.62 -2.21 -7.48
CA ALA A 138 0.49 -3.35 -6.58
C ALA A 138 1.75 -3.53 -5.72
N ILE A 139 1.57 -3.74 -4.42
CA ILE A 139 2.60 -4.32 -3.56
C ILE A 139 2.12 -5.70 -3.12
N THR A 140 2.76 -6.74 -3.64
CA THR A 140 2.30 -8.12 -3.48
C THR A 140 3.46 -9.10 -3.37
N SER A 141 3.20 -10.37 -3.05
CA SER A 141 4.16 -11.44 -3.28
C SER A 141 3.82 -12.14 -4.58
N LEU A 142 4.67 -12.02 -5.59
CA LEU A 142 4.44 -12.72 -6.86
C LEU A 142 4.55 -14.25 -6.68
N ALA A 143 5.42 -14.70 -5.78
CA ALA A 143 5.58 -16.11 -5.46
C ALA A 143 4.32 -16.70 -4.79
N TYR A 144 3.58 -15.89 -4.03
CA TYR A 144 2.34 -16.34 -3.40
C TYR A 144 1.13 -16.14 -4.33
N SER A 145 1.00 -14.96 -4.93
CA SER A 145 -0.16 -14.60 -5.75
C SER A 145 -0.34 -15.54 -6.96
N LYS A 146 0.74 -15.95 -7.62
CA LYS A 146 0.66 -16.84 -8.80
C LYS A 146 0.06 -18.21 -8.50
N GLU A 147 0.23 -18.72 -7.29
CA GLU A 147 -0.25 -20.04 -6.86
C GLU A 147 -1.72 -20.05 -6.41
N LEU A 148 -2.36 -18.89 -6.30
CA LEU A 148 -3.72 -18.77 -5.76
C LEU A 148 -4.75 -18.54 -6.87
N GLU A 149 -5.95 -19.07 -6.67
CA GLU A 149 -7.10 -18.73 -7.53
C GLU A 149 -7.65 -17.35 -7.16
N SER A 150 -8.02 -16.58 -8.18
CA SER A 150 -8.69 -15.29 -7.99
C SER A 150 -10.10 -15.50 -7.45
N GLN A 151 -10.52 -14.62 -6.55
CA GLN A 151 -11.91 -14.52 -6.09
C GLN A 151 -12.72 -13.52 -6.91
N HIS A 152 -12.06 -12.76 -7.80
CA HIS A 152 -12.73 -11.78 -8.64
C HIS A 152 -13.36 -12.46 -9.87
N PRO A 153 -14.58 -12.06 -10.32
CA PRO A 153 -15.26 -12.66 -11.47
C PRO A 153 -14.46 -12.67 -12.79
N SER A 154 -13.52 -11.73 -12.96
CA SER A 154 -12.62 -11.70 -14.13
C SER A 154 -11.56 -12.80 -14.16
N GLY A 155 -11.38 -13.55 -13.07
CA GLY A 155 -10.31 -14.53 -12.91
C GLY A 155 -8.91 -13.92 -12.69
N LYS A 156 -8.78 -12.58 -12.71
CA LYS A 156 -7.49 -11.88 -12.57
C LYS A 156 -7.14 -11.59 -11.12
N LYS A 157 -5.84 -11.45 -10.85
CA LYS A 157 -5.26 -11.04 -9.57
C LYS A 157 -4.74 -9.61 -9.64
N LEU A 158 -4.45 -9.02 -8.48
CA LEU A 158 -4.05 -7.62 -8.33
C LEU A 158 -2.89 -7.22 -9.25
N TYR A 159 -1.85 -8.05 -9.35
CA TYR A 159 -0.67 -7.77 -10.20
C TYR A 159 -0.99 -7.78 -11.70
N GLU A 160 -2.14 -8.34 -12.11
CA GLU A 160 -2.57 -8.45 -13.51
C GLU A 160 -3.49 -7.29 -13.93
N VAL A 161 -3.98 -6.53 -12.94
CA VAL A 161 -4.90 -5.40 -13.15
C VAL A 161 -4.31 -4.06 -12.69
N THR A 162 -3.12 -4.05 -12.13
CA THR A 162 -2.38 -2.83 -11.81
C THR A 162 -1.45 -2.47 -12.96
N GLU A 163 -1.14 -1.18 -13.09
CA GLU A 163 -0.21 -0.69 -14.11
C GLU A 163 1.24 -1.04 -13.75
N LEU A 164 1.57 -0.92 -12.47
CA LEU A 164 2.90 -1.15 -11.94
C LEU A 164 2.85 -2.16 -10.80
N VAL A 165 3.92 -2.93 -10.63
CA VAL A 165 4.01 -3.98 -9.60
C VAL A 165 5.36 -3.89 -8.89
N LEU A 166 5.30 -3.93 -7.57
CA LEU A 166 6.45 -4.08 -6.68
C LEU A 166 6.32 -5.42 -5.93
N ASP A 167 7.21 -6.36 -6.25
CA ASP A 167 7.25 -7.65 -5.56
C ASP A 167 7.94 -7.45 -4.19
N ASN A 168 7.23 -7.76 -3.10
CA ASN A 168 7.81 -7.79 -1.76
C ASN A 168 8.70 -9.04 -1.56
N HIS A 169 8.71 -9.95 -2.53
CA HIS A 169 9.47 -11.18 -2.57
C HIS A 169 9.15 -12.13 -1.42
N ALA A 170 8.08 -11.97 -0.64
CA ALA A 170 7.73 -12.93 0.39
C ALA A 170 7.53 -14.34 -0.20
N PRO A 171 7.93 -15.42 0.48
CA PRO A 171 7.73 -16.77 -0.03
C PRO A 171 6.23 -17.13 -0.12
N TYR A 172 5.91 -18.23 -0.79
CA TYR A 172 4.58 -18.81 -0.72
C TYR A 172 4.18 -19.06 0.74
N GLY A 173 2.99 -18.62 1.14
CA GLY A 173 2.54 -18.68 2.55
C GLY A 173 3.17 -17.62 3.47
N ASP A 174 3.96 -16.68 2.93
CA ASP A 174 4.58 -15.53 3.60
C ASP A 174 5.63 -15.84 4.68
N ALA A 175 5.69 -17.06 5.23
CA ALA A 175 6.59 -17.42 6.31
C ALA A 175 8.00 -17.88 5.83
N MET A 176 9.06 -17.43 6.52
CA MET A 176 10.45 -17.58 6.06
C MET A 176 11.23 -18.74 6.68
N LEU A 177 10.91 -19.16 7.91
CA LEU A 177 11.74 -20.11 8.66
C LEU A 177 11.04 -21.46 8.81
N THR A 178 11.66 -22.52 8.29
CA THR A 178 11.26 -23.91 8.57
C THR A 178 11.95 -24.39 9.85
N VAL A 179 11.18 -24.99 10.75
CA VAL A 179 11.65 -25.43 12.07
C VAL A 179 11.33 -26.90 12.27
N GLU A 180 12.30 -27.69 12.74
CA GLU A 180 12.07 -29.10 13.09
C GLU A 180 10.98 -29.20 14.18
N GLY A 181 9.99 -30.07 13.96
CA GLY A 181 8.83 -30.23 14.85
C GLY A 181 7.65 -29.30 14.56
N MET A 182 7.76 -28.40 13.57
CA MET A 182 6.65 -27.58 13.07
C MET A 182 6.19 -28.08 11.69
N ASP A 183 4.88 -28.08 11.46
CA ASP A 183 4.25 -28.46 10.20
C ASP A 183 4.16 -27.28 9.20
N VAL A 184 4.30 -26.05 9.70
CA VAL A 184 4.28 -24.82 8.90
C VAL A 184 5.52 -23.95 9.17
N PRO A 185 6.03 -23.21 8.16
CA PRO A 185 7.06 -22.22 8.39
C PRO A 185 6.55 -21.05 9.26
N ILE A 186 7.47 -20.35 9.92
CA ILE A 186 7.18 -19.20 10.80
C ILE A 186 7.87 -17.92 10.31
N CYS A 187 7.54 -16.79 10.95
CA CYS A 187 8.12 -15.46 10.70
C CYS A 187 7.82 -14.91 9.30
N PRO A 188 6.74 -14.11 9.13
CA PRO A 188 6.36 -13.58 7.83
C PRO A 188 7.37 -12.55 7.29
N ALA A 189 7.46 -12.43 5.97
CA ALA A 189 8.38 -11.51 5.29
C ALA A 189 7.69 -10.23 4.78
N SER A 190 6.44 -10.37 4.35
CA SER A 190 5.75 -9.42 3.46
C SER A 190 5.64 -8.03 4.04
N GLY A 191 5.23 -7.90 5.31
CA GLY A 191 5.01 -6.61 5.97
C GLY A 191 6.29 -5.76 6.03
N ILE A 192 7.39 -6.34 6.53
CA ILE A 192 8.68 -5.65 6.64
C ILE A 192 9.23 -5.33 5.25
N ALA A 193 9.17 -6.27 4.31
CA ALA A 193 9.63 -6.04 2.95
C ALA A 193 8.84 -4.92 2.25
N ALA A 194 7.51 -4.92 2.38
CA ALA A 194 6.64 -3.90 1.83
C ALA A 194 6.88 -2.52 2.47
N ALA A 195 7.08 -2.46 3.79
CA ALA A 195 7.47 -1.23 4.49
C ALA A 195 8.82 -0.70 3.99
N CYS A 196 9.83 -1.57 3.84
CA CYS A 196 11.13 -1.18 3.28
C CYS A 196 11.02 -0.64 1.85
N ILE A 197 10.19 -1.27 1.00
CA ILE A 197 9.91 -0.80 -0.35
C ILE A 197 9.32 0.61 -0.32
N MET A 198 8.29 0.83 0.50
CA MET A 198 7.61 2.12 0.56
C MET A 198 8.48 3.23 1.13
N TRP A 199 9.32 2.95 2.14
CA TRP A 199 10.30 3.92 2.60
C TRP A 199 11.37 4.24 1.54
N ALA A 200 11.75 3.28 0.70
CA ALA A 200 12.64 3.53 -0.43
C ALA A 200 11.96 4.38 -1.52
N VAL A 201 10.67 4.16 -1.79
CA VAL A 201 9.86 5.03 -2.66
C VAL A 201 9.81 6.46 -2.11
N CYS A 202 9.53 6.63 -0.80
CA CYS A 202 9.55 7.94 -0.15
C CYS A 202 10.91 8.66 -0.31
N ALA A 203 12.01 7.92 -0.16
CA ALA A 203 13.35 8.48 -0.35
C ALA A 203 13.55 8.99 -1.79
N GLY A 204 13.14 8.20 -2.79
CA GLY A 204 13.19 8.63 -4.20
C GLY A 204 12.29 9.83 -4.49
N ILE A 205 11.10 9.90 -3.88
CA ILE A 205 10.20 11.06 -4.02
C ILE A 205 10.89 12.33 -3.49
N VAL A 206 11.46 12.27 -2.30
CA VAL A 206 12.16 13.40 -1.68
C VAL A 206 13.36 13.83 -2.53
N GLU A 207 14.15 12.87 -3.03
CA GLU A 207 15.29 13.14 -3.90
C GLU A 207 14.86 13.88 -5.17
N TYR A 208 13.82 13.39 -5.86
CA TYR A 208 13.28 14.02 -7.06
C TYR A 208 12.75 15.43 -6.79
N LEU A 209 11.91 15.61 -5.76
CA LEU A 209 11.30 16.91 -5.46
C LEU A 209 12.37 17.95 -5.12
N LEU A 210 13.36 17.60 -4.29
CA LEU A 210 14.46 18.50 -3.93
C LEU A 210 15.32 18.86 -5.14
N ALA A 211 15.59 17.91 -6.04
CA ALA A 211 16.32 18.18 -7.28
C ALA A 211 15.60 19.19 -8.19
N ASN A 212 14.27 19.27 -8.11
CA ASN A 212 13.43 20.21 -8.84
C ASN A 212 13.11 21.50 -8.04
N GLY A 213 13.79 21.74 -6.91
CA GLY A 213 13.60 22.94 -6.10
C GLY A 213 12.31 22.94 -5.26
N ILE A 214 11.63 21.79 -5.17
CA ILE A 214 10.41 21.60 -4.40
C ILE A 214 10.79 21.00 -3.05
N GLN A 215 10.50 21.72 -1.98
CA GLN A 215 10.70 21.19 -0.63
C GLN A 215 9.43 20.46 -0.16
N PRO A 216 9.42 19.13 0.01
CA PRO A 216 8.26 18.44 0.55
C PRO A 216 8.08 18.69 2.06
N THR A 217 6.85 18.54 2.51
CA THR A 217 6.43 18.52 3.90
C THR A 217 6.71 17.13 4.47
N VAL A 218 7.72 17.07 5.34
CA VAL A 218 8.06 15.87 6.13
C VAL A 218 7.77 16.13 7.59
N PHE A 219 7.03 15.27 8.28
CA PHE A 219 6.71 15.46 9.70
C PHE A 219 7.93 15.27 10.60
N LYS A 220 8.12 16.17 11.59
CA LYS A 220 9.03 15.92 12.70
C LYS A 220 8.36 15.06 13.77
N SER A 221 9.17 14.56 14.70
CA SER A 221 8.66 13.88 15.88
C SER A 221 7.82 14.82 16.75
N VAL A 222 6.58 14.42 17.04
CA VAL A 222 5.71 15.13 18.00
C VAL A 222 6.31 15.17 19.42
N ASN A 223 7.20 14.23 19.73
CA ASN A 223 7.87 14.14 21.02
C ASN A 223 9.12 15.03 21.13
N ALA A 224 9.53 15.68 20.03
CA ALA A 224 10.61 16.67 20.08
C ALA A 224 10.11 17.95 20.78
N PRO A 225 11.03 18.80 21.32
CA PRO A 225 10.65 20.11 21.83
C PRO A 225 9.89 20.94 20.78
N GLY A 226 8.67 21.39 21.10
CA GLY A 226 7.77 22.09 20.17
C GLY A 226 7.16 21.21 19.08
N GLY A 227 7.18 19.88 19.25
CA GLY A 227 6.70 18.91 18.28
C GLY A 227 5.22 19.07 17.89
N PRO A 228 4.27 19.26 18.83
CA PRO A 228 2.87 19.45 18.48
C PRO A 228 2.63 20.66 17.56
N GLU A 229 3.31 21.78 17.82
CA GLU A 229 3.22 23.00 17.02
C GLU A 229 3.85 22.81 15.63
N ASP A 230 5.00 22.14 15.53
CA ASP A 230 5.66 21.86 14.25
C ASP A 230 4.83 20.90 13.37
N VAL A 231 4.24 19.85 13.95
CA VAL A 231 3.33 18.94 13.24
C VAL A 231 2.11 19.70 12.71
N LYS A 232 1.51 20.57 13.52
CA LYS A 232 0.38 21.40 13.09
C LYS A 232 0.78 22.32 11.93
N ALA A 233 1.89 23.06 12.06
CA ALA A 233 2.37 23.98 11.03
C ALA A 233 2.68 23.26 9.70
N ARG A 234 3.22 22.04 9.76
CA ARG A 234 3.43 21.19 8.58
C ARG A 234 2.13 20.75 7.93
N GLY A 235 1.14 20.35 8.73
CA GLY A 235 -0.20 20.05 8.23
C GLY A 235 -0.84 21.24 7.53
N GLU A 236 -0.66 22.46 8.05
CA GLU A 236 -1.11 23.70 7.41
C GLU A 236 -0.35 23.98 6.10
N ARG A 237 0.97 23.83 6.09
CA ARG A 237 1.80 23.95 4.88
C ARG A 237 1.35 22.97 3.79
N TYR A 238 1.07 21.72 4.15
CA TYR A 238 0.57 20.73 3.19
C TYR A 238 -0.80 21.12 2.62
N LYS A 239 -1.72 21.65 3.43
CA LYS A 239 -3.01 22.15 2.94
C LYS A 239 -2.88 23.33 1.97
N GLU A 240 -1.85 24.16 2.15
CA GLU A 240 -1.57 25.30 1.27
C GLU A 240 -0.88 24.88 -0.02
N LYS A 241 0.07 23.93 0.04
CA LYS A 241 0.99 23.62 -1.07
C LYS A 241 0.77 22.28 -1.76
N GLY A 242 0.19 21.30 -1.07
CA GLY A 242 -0.01 19.93 -1.57
C GLY A 242 1.22 19.02 -1.51
N TYR A 243 2.39 19.51 -1.08
CA TYR A 243 3.62 18.72 -0.98
C TYR A 243 4.39 18.93 0.30
#